data_AF-A0A8T5DKU0-F1
#
_entry.id   AF-A0A8T5DKU0-F1
#
_cell.length_a   1.000
_cell.length_b   1.000
_cell.length_c   1.000
_cell.angle_alpha   90.00
_cell.angle_beta   90.00
_cell.angle_gamma   90.00
#
_symmetry.space_group_name_H-M   'P 1'
#
loop_
_entity.id
_entity.type
_entity.pdbx_description
1 polymer ?
#
loop_
_entity_poly.entity_id
_entity_poly.type
_entity_poly.pdbx_seq_one_letter_code
_entity_poly.pdbx_strand_id
1 'polypeptide(L)'
;MSIKKSTRQKLRDAANRNGLGGVHYYDKICDSCGKDYVAKASNQLLCYECKKIGRLKECEHCDSRFHTKNNGKYCNQCVGNRVWMRKRDNIKIAKKIQHTKKKWLQSDEAKQFYTQLGKHNSKKMKEFNQTEKGKANIKRNAKLNSKLMREKISNGEFTPPITNTFTHWDAIIEVNGKVKKFRNSWEACFWYSNQHLEYESKECRTKKTDNGRVYMGDFYDKDTKILYEIKPRSFFLKQTKKIDSLIKHCDVSGYKFKWINENNIMDYINSEIFIDNNKIQLNKMYVGIGYSEQDKD
;
A
#
# COMPACT_ATOMS: atom_id res chain seq x y z
N MET A 1 -34.89 -25.40 21.24
CA MET A 1 -33.81 -24.41 21.52
C MET A 1 -32.48 -24.99 21.09
N SER A 2 -31.82 -24.40 20.07
CA SER A 2 -30.54 -24.90 19.57
C SER A 2 -29.38 -24.39 20.45
N ILE A 3 -28.69 -25.32 21.13
CA ILE A 3 -27.53 -25.00 21.97
C ILE A 3 -26.39 -24.53 21.06
N LYS A 4 -26.01 -23.26 21.17
CA LYS A 4 -24.88 -22.70 20.42
C LYS A 4 -23.59 -23.41 20.83
N LYS A 5 -23.07 -24.24 19.92
CA LYS A 5 -21.75 -24.89 20.08
C LYS A 5 -20.66 -23.84 20.30
N SER A 6 -19.78 -24.08 21.28
CA SER A 6 -18.61 -23.23 21.52
C SER A 6 -17.64 -23.27 20.34
N THR A 7 -16.82 -22.22 20.19
CA THR A 7 -15.78 -22.12 19.13
C THR A 7 -14.84 -23.34 19.13
N ARG A 8 -14.50 -23.87 20.31
CA ARG A 8 -13.67 -25.07 20.48
C ARG A 8 -14.35 -26.33 19.92
N GLN A 9 -15.65 -26.43 20.09
CA GLN A 9 -16.45 -27.58 19.63
C GLN A 9 -16.64 -27.56 18.11
N LYS A 10 -16.80 -26.36 17.53
CA LYS A 10 -16.84 -26.16 16.07
C LYS A 10 -15.52 -26.54 15.40
N LEU A 11 -14.38 -26.19 16.01
CA LEU A 11 -13.04 -26.52 15.50
C LEU A 11 -12.75 -28.02 15.56
N ARG A 12 -13.16 -28.70 16.65
CA ARG A 12 -13.05 -30.15 16.78
C ARG A 12 -13.87 -30.89 15.72
N ASP A 13 -15.12 -30.49 15.53
CA ASP A 13 -16.02 -31.10 14.55
C ASP A 13 -15.54 -30.85 13.10
N ALA A 14 -14.84 -29.73 12.85
CA ALA A 14 -14.18 -29.44 11.57
C ALA A 14 -12.93 -30.29 11.34
N ALA A 15 -12.12 -30.55 12.37
CA ALA A 15 -10.94 -31.41 12.26
C ALA A 15 -11.31 -32.87 11.95
N ASN A 16 -12.35 -33.39 12.59
CA ASN A 16 -12.84 -34.75 12.34
C ASN A 16 -13.43 -34.91 10.93
N ARG A 17 -14.20 -33.93 10.45
CA ARG A 17 -14.81 -33.94 9.09
C ARG A 17 -13.77 -33.90 7.97
N ASN A 18 -12.61 -33.30 8.21
CA ASN A 18 -11.54 -33.19 7.21
C ASN A 18 -10.47 -34.29 7.34
N GLY A 19 -10.75 -35.38 8.09
CA GLY A 19 -9.79 -36.48 8.26
C GLY A 19 -8.50 -36.08 8.98
N LEU A 20 -8.48 -34.93 9.68
CA LEU A 20 -7.31 -34.42 10.39
C LEU A 20 -7.15 -35.03 11.79
N GLY A 21 -7.98 -36.02 12.13
CA GLY A 21 -7.99 -36.74 13.41
C GLY A 21 -7.71 -38.23 13.23
N GLY A 22 -6.44 -38.60 13.05
CA GLY A 22 -5.97 -39.98 13.05
C GLY A 22 -4.46 -40.02 12.84
N VAL A 23 -3.71 -40.50 13.84
CA VAL A 23 -2.25 -40.60 13.76
C VAL A 23 -1.89 -41.92 13.05
N HIS A 24 -1.10 -41.84 11.98
CA HIS A 24 -0.55 -42.96 11.23
C HIS A 24 0.57 -43.69 12.00
N TYR A 25 0.42 -45.03 12.03
CA TYR A 25 1.30 -46.20 12.21
C TYR A 25 2.55 -46.15 13.12
N TYR A 26 2.62 -47.13 14.02
CA TYR A 26 3.85 -47.61 14.64
C TYR A 26 4.44 -48.72 13.76
N ASP A 27 5.77 -48.84 13.67
CA ASP A 27 6.49 -49.95 13.03
C ASP A 27 6.35 -51.25 13.87
N LYS A 28 5.12 -51.68 14.12
CA LYS A 28 4.82 -52.92 14.84
C LYS A 28 3.90 -53.79 14.00
N ILE A 29 4.44 -54.95 13.66
CA ILE A 29 3.77 -56.00 12.92
C ILE A 29 3.00 -56.88 13.93
N CYS A 30 1.77 -57.25 13.58
CA CYS A 30 0.97 -58.17 14.36
C CYS A 30 1.55 -59.58 14.28
N ASP A 31 1.98 -60.09 15.42
CA ASP A 31 2.59 -61.42 15.55
C ASP A 31 1.70 -62.57 15.04
N SER A 32 0.39 -62.33 14.92
CA SER A 32 -0.58 -63.35 14.48
C SER A 32 -0.91 -63.32 12.99
N CYS A 33 -0.66 -62.22 12.28
CA CYS A 33 -1.02 -62.12 10.86
C CYS A 33 -0.03 -61.35 9.99
N GLY A 34 1.08 -60.87 10.54
CA GLY A 34 2.12 -60.17 9.79
C GLY A 34 1.71 -58.79 9.26
N LYS A 35 0.60 -58.22 9.74
CA LYS A 35 0.08 -56.90 9.30
C LYS A 35 0.26 -55.82 10.35
N ASP A 36 0.31 -54.57 9.92
CA ASP A 36 0.57 -53.44 10.81
C ASP A 36 -0.53 -53.21 11.84
N TYR A 37 -0.11 -52.90 13.06
CA TYR A 37 -1.02 -52.36 14.07
C TYR A 37 -1.37 -50.90 13.81
N VAL A 38 -2.61 -50.52 14.15
CA VAL A 38 -3.05 -49.12 14.12
C VAL A 38 -3.35 -48.64 15.53
N ALA A 39 -2.92 -47.41 15.86
CA ALA A 39 -3.12 -46.82 17.18
C ALA A 39 -4.56 -46.32 17.37
N LYS A 40 -5.21 -46.77 18.45
CA LYS A 40 -6.48 -46.19 18.92
C LYS A 40 -6.25 -45.01 19.87
N ALA A 41 -7.28 -44.17 20.01
CA ALA A 41 -7.27 -42.99 20.90
C ALA A 41 -6.95 -43.30 22.38
N SER A 42 -7.11 -44.57 22.78
CA SER A 42 -6.86 -45.16 24.11
C SER A 42 -5.47 -45.80 24.29
N ASN A 43 -4.48 -45.52 23.41
CA ASN A 43 -3.13 -46.11 23.44
C ASN A 43 -3.10 -47.65 23.32
N GLN A 44 -4.14 -48.24 22.74
CA GLN A 44 -4.17 -49.64 22.34
C GLN A 44 -3.80 -49.78 20.87
N LEU A 45 -3.04 -50.83 20.55
CA LEU A 45 -2.78 -51.22 19.17
C LEU A 45 -3.90 -52.16 18.74
N LEU A 46 -4.59 -51.87 17.64
CA LEU A 46 -5.57 -52.79 17.05
C LEU A 46 -5.06 -53.27 15.70
N CYS A 47 -4.96 -54.59 15.55
CA CYS A 47 -4.82 -55.24 14.26
C CYS A 47 -6.20 -55.24 13.61
N TYR A 48 -6.42 -54.48 12.53
CA TYR A 48 -7.75 -54.39 11.92
C TYR A 48 -8.18 -55.68 11.22
N GLU A 49 -7.22 -56.50 10.78
CA GLU A 49 -7.47 -57.80 10.14
C GLU A 49 -7.92 -58.84 11.17
N CYS A 50 -7.07 -59.06 12.16
CA CYS A 50 -7.25 -60.13 13.14
C CYS A 50 -7.99 -59.70 14.41
N LYS A 51 -8.39 -58.43 14.50
CA LYS A 51 -9.04 -57.76 15.65
C LYS A 51 -8.29 -57.90 16.99
N LYS A 52 -7.07 -58.44 16.99
CA LYS A 52 -6.25 -58.58 18.20
C LYS A 52 -5.81 -57.22 18.71
N ILE A 53 -5.85 -57.08 20.03
CA ILE A 53 -5.42 -55.89 20.75
C ILE A 53 -3.98 -56.12 21.21
N GLY A 54 -3.04 -55.39 20.63
CA GLY A 54 -1.66 -55.30 21.11
C GLY A 54 -1.52 -54.20 22.18
N ARG A 55 -0.57 -54.37 23.10
CA ARG A 55 -0.15 -53.32 24.03
C ARG A 55 1.10 -52.63 23.48
N LEU A 56 1.16 -51.30 23.54
CA LEU A 56 2.42 -50.58 23.33
C LEU A 56 3.40 -51.02 24.44
N LYS A 57 4.66 -51.32 24.07
CA LYS A 57 5.68 -51.65 25.06
C LYS A 57 5.89 -50.44 25.97
N GLU A 58 6.12 -50.71 27.24
CA GLU A 58 6.42 -49.72 28.27
C GLU A 58 7.56 -48.80 27.82
N CYS A 59 7.49 -47.53 28.23
CA CYS A 59 8.60 -46.61 28.03
C CYS A 59 9.77 -47.09 28.89
N GLU A 60 10.96 -47.25 28.30
CA GLU A 60 12.18 -47.70 29.01
C GLU A 60 12.61 -46.79 30.18
N HIS A 61 11.98 -45.61 30.33
CA HIS A 61 12.23 -44.67 31.43
C HIS A 61 11.09 -44.54 32.44
N CYS A 62 9.91 -45.11 32.20
CA CYS A 62 8.83 -45.09 33.20
C CYS A 62 8.05 -46.40 33.20
N ASP A 63 8.47 -47.30 34.09
CA ASP A 63 7.84 -48.58 34.42
C ASP A 63 6.65 -48.39 35.38
N SER A 64 5.75 -47.46 35.06
CA SER A 64 4.57 -47.22 35.89
C SER A 64 3.31 -47.39 35.06
N ARG A 65 2.68 -48.56 35.25
CA ARG A 65 1.24 -48.74 35.09
C ARG A 65 0.55 -47.59 35.84
N PHE A 66 -0.11 -46.70 35.09
CA PHE A 66 -1.00 -45.64 35.57
C PHE A 66 -0.38 -44.60 36.53
N HIS A 67 -0.37 -43.34 36.08
CA HIS A 67 -0.52 -42.21 37.00
C HIS A 67 -1.76 -41.38 36.65
N THR A 68 -2.84 -41.73 37.36
CA THR A 68 -3.88 -40.87 37.96
C THR A 68 -4.83 -40.05 37.06
N LYS A 69 -6.04 -39.87 37.61
CA LYS A 69 -7.27 -39.28 37.06
C LYS A 69 -7.19 -37.83 36.52
N ASN A 70 -6.01 -37.23 36.38
CA ASN A 70 -5.83 -35.85 35.89
C ASN A 70 -4.87 -35.77 34.69
N ASN A 71 -5.44 -35.97 33.49
CA ASN A 71 -5.09 -35.31 32.22
C ASN A 71 -3.61 -35.08 31.83
N GLY A 72 -2.72 -36.06 31.99
CA GLY A 72 -1.42 -36.07 31.33
C GLY A 72 -1.20 -37.36 30.54
N LYS A 73 -1.30 -37.33 29.21
CA LYS A 73 -1.01 -38.50 28.33
C LYS A 73 0.46 -38.93 28.35
N TYR A 74 1.35 -38.21 29.04
CA TYR A 74 2.81 -38.36 28.98
C TYR A 74 3.45 -38.04 30.35
N CYS A 75 4.58 -38.67 30.68
CA CYS A 75 5.31 -38.40 31.93
C CYS A 75 6.00 -37.03 31.90
N ASN A 76 6.21 -36.43 33.08
CA ASN A 76 6.81 -35.10 33.23
C ASN A 76 8.21 -34.99 32.59
N GLN A 77 9.00 -36.07 32.63
CA GLN A 77 10.33 -36.08 32.03
C GLN A 77 10.27 -36.06 30.49
N CYS A 78 9.37 -36.81 29.85
CA CYS A 78 9.15 -36.74 28.40
C CYS A 78 8.56 -35.40 27.95
N VAL A 79 7.72 -34.77 28.78
CA VAL A 79 7.19 -33.41 28.54
C VAL A 79 8.31 -32.37 28.66
N GLY A 80 9.11 -32.45 29.73
CA GLY A 80 10.26 -31.56 29.97
C GLY A 80 11.33 -31.68 28.89
N ASN A 81 11.64 -32.90 28.46
CA ASN A 81 12.61 -33.19 27.40
C ASN A 81 12.04 -33.03 25.98
N ARG A 82 10.76 -32.63 25.84
CA ARG A 82 10.08 -32.36 24.56
C ARG A 82 10.12 -33.53 23.56
N VAL A 83 10.24 -34.76 24.05
CA VAL A 83 10.44 -35.98 23.25
C VAL A 83 9.34 -36.19 22.21
N TRP A 84 8.12 -35.73 22.49
CA TRP A 84 6.93 -35.92 21.65
C TRP A 84 6.53 -34.68 20.82
N MET A 85 7.29 -33.59 20.87
CA MET A 85 7.02 -32.44 19.99
C MET A 85 7.62 -32.71 18.61
N ARG A 86 6.76 -32.98 17.61
CA ARG A 86 7.15 -32.96 16.19
C ARG A 86 7.87 -31.63 15.91
N LYS A 87 9.10 -31.67 15.39
CA LYS A 87 9.78 -30.47 14.85
C LYS A 87 8.83 -29.83 13.84
N ARG A 88 8.25 -28.69 14.19
CA ARG A 88 7.34 -27.96 13.30
C ARG A 88 8.18 -27.39 12.17
N ASP A 89 7.86 -27.79 10.95
CA ASP A 89 8.37 -27.12 9.76
C ASP A 89 7.71 -25.75 9.64
N ASN A 90 8.29 -24.78 10.36
CA ASN A 90 7.81 -23.42 10.46
C ASN A 90 7.71 -22.75 9.08
N ILE A 91 8.58 -23.13 8.13
CA ILE A 91 8.58 -22.61 6.76
C ILE A 91 7.33 -23.08 6.02
N LYS A 92 7.03 -24.38 6.07
CA LYS A 92 5.83 -24.95 5.43
C LYS A 92 4.54 -24.41 6.04
N ILE A 93 4.52 -24.19 7.36
CA ILE A 93 3.37 -23.59 8.06
C ILE A 93 3.19 -22.13 7.63
N ALA A 94 4.26 -21.32 7.62
CA ALA A 94 4.21 -19.93 7.19
C ALA A 94 3.69 -19.80 5.75
N LYS A 95 4.18 -20.64 4.82
CA LYS A 95 3.70 -20.70 3.43
C LYS A 95 2.20 -21.02 3.35
N LYS A 96 1.71 -21.98 4.13
CA LYS A 96 0.27 -22.30 4.18
C LYS A 96 -0.57 -21.14 4.70
N ILE A 97 -0.13 -20.47 5.78
CA ILE A 97 -0.81 -19.29 6.33
C ILE A 97 -0.87 -18.17 5.29
N GLN A 98 0.25 -17.88 4.63
CA GLN A 98 0.32 -16.87 3.58
C GLN A 98 -0.65 -17.18 2.43
N HIS A 99 -0.68 -18.43 1.96
CA HIS A 99 -1.56 -18.87 0.88
C HIS A 99 -3.04 -18.72 1.25
N THR A 100 -3.43 -19.19 2.45
CA THR A 100 -4.79 -19.05 2.95
C THR A 100 -5.17 -17.58 3.12
N LYS A 101 -4.27 -16.74 3.64
CA LYS A 101 -4.50 -15.29 3.77
C LYS A 101 -4.71 -14.63 2.41
N LYS A 102 -3.90 -14.97 1.40
CA LYS A 102 -4.03 -14.42 0.04
C LYS A 102 -5.37 -14.79 -0.58
N LYS A 103 -5.82 -16.05 -0.41
CA LYS A 103 -7.14 -16.49 -0.88
C LYS A 103 -8.28 -15.75 -0.17
N TRP A 104 -8.21 -15.62 1.15
CA TRP A 104 -9.23 -14.89 1.91
C TRP A 104 -9.29 -13.41 1.49
N LEU A 105 -8.16 -12.74 1.29
CA LEU A 105 -8.11 -11.33 0.86
C LEU A 105 -8.83 -11.06 -0.48
N GLN A 106 -9.04 -12.08 -1.31
CA GLN A 106 -9.76 -11.97 -2.58
C GLN A 106 -11.28 -12.16 -2.42
N SER A 107 -11.76 -12.65 -1.27
CA SER A 107 -13.19 -12.88 -1.03
C SER A 107 -13.93 -11.58 -0.72
N ASP A 108 -15.24 -11.56 -0.97
CA ASP A 108 -16.09 -10.43 -0.62
C ASP A 108 -16.20 -10.23 0.90
N GLU A 109 -16.07 -11.32 1.68
CA GLU A 109 -16.02 -11.26 3.14
C GLU A 109 -14.83 -10.42 3.62
N ALA A 110 -13.66 -10.58 3.00
CA ALA A 110 -12.50 -9.76 3.33
C ALA A 110 -12.71 -8.30 2.94
N LYS A 111 -13.28 -8.03 1.76
CA LYS A 111 -13.61 -6.65 1.34
C LYS A 111 -14.55 -5.97 2.35
N GLN A 112 -15.61 -6.67 2.78
CA GLN A 112 -16.54 -6.16 3.79
C GLN A 112 -15.85 -5.94 5.13
N PHE A 113 -15.04 -6.90 5.59
CA PHE A 113 -14.29 -6.78 6.83
C PHE A 113 -13.37 -5.56 6.83
N TYR A 114 -12.55 -5.37 5.78
CA TYR A 114 -11.63 -4.23 5.69
C TYR A 114 -12.36 -2.89 5.55
N THR A 115 -13.52 -2.88 4.90
CA THR A 115 -14.38 -1.70 4.85
C THR A 115 -14.85 -1.29 6.25
N GLN A 116 -15.34 -2.24 7.04
CA GLN A 116 -15.79 -1.97 8.41
C GLN A 116 -14.64 -1.60 9.34
N LEU A 117 -13.50 -2.30 9.21
CA LEU A 117 -12.29 -1.97 9.94
C LEU A 117 -11.81 -0.55 9.62
N GLY A 118 -11.85 -0.15 8.35
CA GLY A 118 -11.52 1.21 7.91
C GLY A 118 -12.43 2.26 8.54
N LYS A 119 -13.75 2.02 8.57
CA LYS A 119 -14.71 2.90 9.25
C LYS A 119 -14.44 3.00 10.75
N HIS A 120 -14.17 1.88 11.41
CA HIS A 120 -13.84 1.84 12.84
C HIS A 120 -12.56 2.64 13.14
N ASN A 121 -11.50 2.39 12.37
CA ASN A 121 -10.22 3.10 12.52
C ASN A 121 -10.35 4.60 12.25
N SER A 122 -11.13 4.99 11.24
CA SER A 122 -11.42 6.40 10.96
C SER A 122 -12.13 7.08 12.13
N LYS A 123 -13.16 6.43 12.71
CA LYS A 123 -13.85 6.94 13.91
C LYS A 123 -12.89 7.08 15.09
N LYS A 124 -12.11 6.04 15.39
CA LYS A 124 -11.12 6.06 16.48
C LYS A 124 -10.04 7.12 16.28
N MET A 125 -9.59 7.33 15.05
CA MET A 125 -8.62 8.38 14.73
C MET A 125 -9.20 9.78 14.93
N LYS A 126 -10.46 10.01 14.53
CA LYS A 126 -11.16 11.28 14.79
C LYS A 126 -11.29 11.55 16.30
N GLU A 127 -11.71 10.55 17.07
CA GLU A 127 -11.78 10.62 18.54
C GLU A 127 -10.40 10.96 19.13
N PHE A 128 -9.34 10.24 18.71
CA PHE A 128 -7.99 10.51 19.18
C PHE A 128 -7.52 11.93 18.85
N ASN A 129 -7.76 12.40 17.63
CA ASN A 129 -7.33 13.72 17.16
C ASN A 129 -7.98 14.89 17.93
N GLN A 130 -9.11 14.65 18.60
CA GLN A 130 -9.77 15.65 19.46
C GLN A 130 -9.13 15.75 20.85
N THR A 131 -8.40 14.72 21.30
CA THR A 131 -7.66 14.75 22.58
C THR A 131 -6.45 15.69 22.49
N GLU A 132 -5.98 16.21 23.62
CA GLU A 132 -4.77 17.04 23.66
C GLU A 132 -3.53 16.29 23.13
N LYS A 133 -3.41 15.00 23.44
CA LYS A 133 -2.35 14.14 22.89
C LYS A 133 -2.45 14.02 21.37
N GLY A 134 -3.66 13.90 20.82
CA GLY A 134 -3.91 13.87 19.38
C GLY A 134 -3.58 15.19 18.69
N LYS A 135 -4.04 16.31 19.24
CA LYS A 135 -3.72 17.66 18.73
C LYS A 135 -2.21 17.91 18.74
N ALA A 136 -1.52 17.56 19.83
CA ALA A 136 -0.06 17.66 19.93
C ALA A 136 0.64 16.78 18.87
N ASN A 137 0.13 15.56 18.64
CA ASN A 137 0.64 14.65 17.62
C ASN A 137 0.47 15.23 16.20
N ILE A 138 -0.70 15.79 15.89
CA ILE A 138 -0.95 16.48 14.60
C ILE A 138 0.04 17.62 14.40
N LYS A 139 0.22 18.49 15.41
CA LYS A 139 1.15 19.63 15.32
C LYS A 139 2.60 19.16 15.11
N ARG A 140 3.02 18.10 15.80
CA ARG A 140 4.35 17.51 15.65
C ARG A 140 4.55 16.94 14.24
N ASN A 141 3.60 16.13 13.78
CA ASN A 141 3.65 15.51 12.45
C ASN A 141 3.57 16.56 11.33
N ALA A 142 2.78 17.61 11.50
CA ALA A 142 2.73 18.72 10.54
C ALA A 142 4.10 19.40 10.38
N LYS A 143 4.82 19.63 11.48
CA LYS A 143 6.19 20.17 11.44
C LYS A 143 7.17 19.21 10.75
N LEU A 144 7.12 17.93 11.10
CA LEU A 144 7.98 16.89 10.50
C LEU A 144 7.71 16.77 9.00
N ASN A 145 6.44 16.65 8.61
CA ASN A 145 6.02 16.56 7.21
C ASN A 145 6.42 17.81 6.43
N SER A 146 6.26 19.00 7.01
CA SER A 146 6.71 20.25 6.38
C SER A 146 8.23 20.27 6.17
N LYS A 147 9.03 19.77 7.13
CA LYS A 147 10.49 19.65 6.97
C LYS A 147 10.84 18.67 5.85
N LEU A 148 10.34 17.44 5.93
CA LEU A 148 10.61 16.39 4.93
C LEU A 148 10.17 16.82 3.53
N MET A 149 9.01 17.47 3.41
CA MET A 149 8.51 17.96 2.13
C MET A 149 9.44 19.00 1.53
N ARG A 150 9.94 19.94 2.34
CA ARG A 150 10.90 20.96 1.88
C ARG A 150 12.22 20.35 1.45
N GLU A 151 12.70 19.31 2.13
CA GLU A 151 13.92 18.59 1.75
C GLU A 151 13.72 17.88 0.41
N LYS A 152 12.60 17.16 0.24
CA LYS A 152 12.28 16.51 -1.04
C LYS A 152 12.11 17.52 -2.18
N ILE A 153 11.49 18.67 -1.91
CA ILE A 153 11.42 19.77 -2.89
C ILE A 153 12.83 20.33 -3.12
N SER A 154 13.67 20.58 -2.13
CA SER A 154 15.02 21.07 -2.42
C SER A 154 15.85 20.07 -3.25
N ASN A 155 15.64 18.78 -3.05
CA ASN A 155 16.47 17.72 -3.64
C ASN A 155 16.03 17.26 -5.03
N GLY A 156 14.90 17.71 -5.56
CA GLY A 156 14.35 17.15 -6.81
C GLY A 156 13.48 15.90 -6.63
N GLU A 157 13.35 15.37 -5.41
CA GLU A 157 12.67 14.10 -5.12
C GLU A 157 11.14 14.23 -5.00
N PHE A 158 10.67 15.46 -4.80
CA PHE A 158 9.23 15.74 -4.79
C PHE A 158 8.70 15.92 -6.20
N THR A 159 7.74 15.07 -6.57
CA THR A 159 6.79 15.30 -7.63
C THR A 159 5.43 15.57 -6.97
N PRO A 160 4.77 16.69 -7.26
CA PRO A 160 3.46 17.01 -6.70
C PRO A 160 2.42 15.97 -7.08
N PRO A 161 1.43 15.74 -6.19
CA PRO A 161 0.31 14.89 -6.54
C PRO A 161 -0.39 15.49 -7.76
N ILE A 162 -0.46 14.69 -8.81
CA ILE A 162 -0.98 15.08 -10.12
C ILE A 162 -2.51 14.95 -10.17
N THR A 163 -3.11 14.33 -9.15
CA THR A 163 -4.54 14.27 -8.95
C THR A 163 -5.05 15.65 -8.53
N ASN A 164 -5.64 16.37 -9.49
CA ASN A 164 -6.38 17.60 -9.22
C ASN A 164 -7.69 17.26 -8.51
N THR A 165 -7.76 17.46 -7.20
CA THR A 165 -8.95 17.16 -6.39
C THR A 165 -10.18 18.00 -6.76
N PHE A 166 -10.01 19.09 -7.51
CA PHE A 166 -11.10 19.98 -7.92
C PHE A 166 -11.78 19.54 -9.23
N THR A 167 -11.17 18.61 -9.98
CA THR A 167 -11.69 18.16 -11.27
C THR A 167 -11.85 16.65 -11.29
N HIS A 168 -12.94 16.14 -11.86
CA HIS A 168 -13.16 14.70 -12.06
C HIS A 168 -12.32 14.10 -13.20
N TRP A 169 -11.30 14.82 -13.68
CA TRP A 169 -10.46 14.44 -14.81
C TRP A 169 -8.99 14.69 -14.50
N ASP A 170 -8.13 13.88 -15.12
CA ASP A 170 -6.67 13.98 -15.04
C ASP A 170 -6.12 14.73 -16.27
N ALA A 171 -5.14 15.62 -16.07
CA ALA A 171 -4.41 16.22 -17.19
C ALA A 171 -3.30 15.26 -17.63
N ILE A 172 -3.48 14.65 -18.80
CA ILE A 172 -2.65 13.56 -19.29
C ILE A 172 -2.26 13.80 -20.75
N ILE A 173 -0.98 13.61 -21.05
CA ILE A 173 -0.45 13.57 -22.42
C ILE A 173 0.14 12.19 -22.67
N GLU A 174 -0.19 11.61 -23.82
CA GLU A 174 0.37 10.35 -24.31
C GLU A 174 1.36 10.62 -25.45
N VAL A 175 2.59 10.12 -25.32
CA VAL A 175 3.64 10.21 -26.34
C VAL A 175 4.33 8.86 -26.47
N ASN A 176 4.33 8.26 -27.66
CA ASN A 176 4.98 6.97 -27.94
C ASN A 176 4.55 5.86 -26.95
N GLY A 177 3.25 5.79 -26.65
CA GLY A 177 2.68 4.81 -25.69
C GLY A 177 3.03 5.07 -24.22
N LYS A 178 3.71 6.18 -23.89
CA LYS A 178 4.01 6.60 -22.52
C LYS A 178 3.06 7.70 -22.08
N VAL A 179 2.49 7.50 -20.91
CA VAL A 179 1.55 8.44 -20.27
C VAL A 179 2.32 9.35 -19.32
N LYS A 180 2.26 10.66 -19.56
CA LYS A 180 2.76 11.70 -18.65
C LYS A 180 1.60 12.49 -18.09
N LYS A 181 1.60 12.71 -16.78
CA LYS A 181 0.55 13.45 -16.08
C LYS A 181 1.03 14.85 -15.67
N PHE A 182 0.12 15.81 -15.62
CA PHE A 182 0.35 17.22 -15.26
C PHE A 182 -0.71 17.73 -14.28
N ARG A 183 -0.45 18.84 -13.57
CA ARG A 183 -1.42 19.32 -12.57
C ARG A 183 -2.68 19.89 -13.19
N ASN A 184 -2.58 20.40 -14.42
CA ASN A 184 -3.69 20.98 -15.17
C ASN A 184 -3.46 20.87 -16.68
N SER A 185 -4.50 21.17 -17.46
CA SER A 185 -4.47 21.10 -18.92
C SER A 185 -3.53 22.14 -19.55
N TRP A 186 -3.30 23.29 -18.91
CA TRP A 186 -2.40 24.33 -19.45
C TRP A 186 -0.95 23.83 -19.43
N GLU A 187 -0.50 23.29 -18.29
CA GLU A 187 0.81 22.66 -18.15
C GLU A 187 0.97 21.47 -19.10
N ALA A 188 -0.08 20.66 -19.26
CA ALA A 188 -0.08 19.53 -20.18
C ALA A 188 0.13 19.96 -21.64
N CYS A 189 -0.66 20.93 -22.12
CA CYS A 189 -0.59 21.41 -23.49
C CYS A 189 0.73 22.14 -23.76
N PHE A 190 1.15 22.99 -22.82
CA PHE A 190 2.42 23.71 -22.91
C PHE A 190 3.61 22.76 -23.01
N TRP A 191 3.67 21.72 -22.17
CA TRP A 191 4.73 20.71 -22.27
C TRP A 191 4.69 19.97 -23.61
N TYR A 192 3.49 19.60 -24.09
CA TYR A 192 3.37 18.82 -25.31
C TYR A 192 3.87 19.58 -26.55
N SER A 193 3.66 20.89 -26.62
CA SER A 193 4.22 21.76 -27.65
C SER A 193 5.69 22.13 -27.44
N ASN A 194 6.23 21.93 -26.24
CA ASN A 194 7.60 22.34 -25.85
C ASN A 194 8.31 21.21 -25.09
N GLN A 195 8.43 20.04 -25.71
CA GLN A 195 8.90 18.82 -25.01
C GLN A 195 10.37 18.89 -24.57
N HIS A 196 11.15 19.83 -25.08
CA HIS A 196 12.53 20.11 -24.65
C HIS A 196 12.60 20.72 -23.24
N LEU A 197 11.48 21.27 -22.74
CA LEU A 197 11.44 21.90 -21.43
C LEU A 197 11.42 20.87 -20.29
N GLU A 198 12.13 21.21 -19.23
CA GLU A 198 12.16 20.42 -18.01
C GLU A 198 11.00 20.77 -17.10
N TYR A 199 10.09 19.82 -16.91
CA TYR A 199 8.95 19.96 -16.01
C TYR A 199 9.38 19.75 -14.56
N GLU A 200 9.20 20.76 -13.71
CA GLU A 200 9.45 20.72 -12.25
C GLU A 200 10.84 20.22 -11.84
N SER A 201 11.88 20.55 -12.61
CA SER A 201 13.26 20.15 -12.31
C SER A 201 13.84 20.86 -11.09
N LYS A 202 15.11 20.61 -10.77
CA LYS A 202 15.77 21.24 -9.60
C LYS A 202 16.03 22.73 -9.85
N GLU A 203 16.27 23.07 -11.10
CA GLU A 203 16.52 24.39 -11.65
C GLU A 203 15.28 25.27 -11.53
N CYS A 204 14.10 24.66 -11.48
CA CYS A 204 12.85 25.37 -11.19
C CYS A 204 12.74 25.90 -9.75
N ARG A 205 13.69 25.59 -8.84
CA ARG A 205 13.48 25.69 -7.39
C ARG A 205 14.29 26.82 -6.78
N THR A 206 13.62 27.69 -6.02
CA THR A 206 14.29 28.77 -5.29
C THR A 206 15.21 28.22 -4.20
N LYS A 207 16.23 28.97 -3.83
CA LYS A 207 16.89 28.75 -2.55
C LYS A 207 15.87 28.91 -1.41
N LYS A 208 16.15 28.27 -0.28
CA LYS A 208 15.33 28.35 0.92
C LYS A 208 15.24 29.81 1.39
N THR A 209 14.03 30.36 1.42
CA THR A 209 13.75 31.71 1.94
C THR A 209 13.93 31.78 3.47
N ASP A 210 13.94 32.98 4.04
CA ASP A 210 14.07 33.20 5.50
C ASP A 210 12.95 32.54 6.31
N ASN A 211 11.75 32.48 5.73
CA ASN A 211 10.61 31.74 6.31
C ASN A 211 10.70 30.22 6.09
N GLY A 212 11.83 29.75 5.56
CA GLY A 212 12.11 28.37 5.26
C GLY A 212 11.25 27.80 4.14
N ARG A 213 10.64 28.62 3.27
CA ARG A 213 9.88 28.14 2.10
C ARG A 213 10.79 27.95 0.90
N VAL A 214 10.49 26.95 0.09
CA VAL A 214 11.08 26.72 -1.22
C VAL A 214 9.95 26.84 -2.23
N TYR A 215 10.11 27.72 -3.21
CA TYR A 215 9.15 27.87 -4.31
C TYR A 215 9.67 27.15 -5.54
N MET A 216 8.77 26.73 -6.42
CA MET A 216 9.09 25.98 -7.62
C MET A 216 8.29 26.53 -8.80
N GLY A 217 8.97 26.90 -9.88
CA GLY A 217 8.37 27.19 -11.19
C GLY A 217 7.89 25.90 -11.88
N ASP A 218 7.09 26.03 -12.94
CA ASP A 218 6.49 24.88 -13.60
C ASP A 218 7.45 24.25 -14.64
N PHE A 219 8.16 25.06 -15.44
CA PHE A 219 9.09 24.57 -16.47
C PHE A 219 10.39 25.36 -16.51
N TYR A 220 11.49 24.71 -16.88
CA TYR A 220 12.78 25.35 -17.14
C TYR A 220 13.33 24.98 -18.51
N ASP A 221 13.78 25.98 -19.25
CA ASP A 221 14.51 25.83 -20.50
C ASP A 221 16.01 25.95 -20.22
N LYS A 222 16.74 24.84 -20.42
CA LYS A 222 18.18 24.78 -20.21
C LYS A 222 18.97 25.60 -21.22
N ASP A 223 18.50 25.68 -22.45
CA ASP A 223 19.22 26.29 -23.56
C ASP A 223 19.07 27.81 -23.51
N THR A 224 17.84 28.29 -23.29
CA THR A 224 17.55 29.72 -23.23
C THR A 224 17.63 30.32 -21.82
N LYS A 225 17.81 29.48 -20.79
CA LYS A 225 17.85 29.85 -19.37
C LYS A 225 16.59 30.60 -18.93
N ILE A 226 15.42 30.12 -19.37
CA ILE A 226 14.12 30.71 -19.03
C ILE A 226 13.39 29.82 -18.03
N LEU A 227 12.96 30.40 -16.92
CA LEU A 227 12.02 29.79 -15.98
C LEU A 227 10.60 30.24 -16.29
N TYR A 228 9.71 29.27 -16.52
CA TYR A 228 8.31 29.50 -16.82
C TYR A 228 7.43 29.13 -15.61
N GLU A 229 6.48 30.01 -15.29
CA GLU A 229 5.36 29.72 -14.39
C GLU A 229 4.07 29.86 -15.20
N ILE A 230 3.23 28.83 -15.21
CA ILE A 230 1.98 28.79 -15.96
C ILE A 230 0.82 28.96 -15.00
N LYS A 231 0.23 30.15 -14.97
CA LYS A 231 -0.89 30.46 -14.08
C LYS A 231 -1.82 31.51 -14.66
N PRO A 232 -3.15 31.39 -14.48
CA PRO A 232 -4.10 32.43 -14.88
C PRO A 232 -3.92 33.71 -14.05
N ARG A 233 -4.27 34.87 -14.62
CA ARG A 233 -4.19 36.17 -13.91
C ARG A 233 -5.01 36.21 -12.63
N SER A 234 -6.16 35.51 -12.59
CA SER A 234 -7.02 35.41 -11.41
C SER A 234 -6.33 34.84 -10.17
N PHE A 235 -5.21 34.11 -10.34
CA PHE A 235 -4.41 33.56 -9.24
C PHE A 235 -3.18 34.39 -8.90
N PHE A 236 -2.82 35.40 -9.70
CA PHE A 236 -1.62 36.20 -9.50
C PHE A 236 -1.60 36.85 -8.12
N LEU A 237 -2.67 37.55 -7.75
CA LEU A 237 -2.78 38.24 -6.45
C LEU A 237 -2.67 37.29 -5.25
N LYS A 238 -3.09 36.03 -5.40
CA LYS A 238 -3.00 35.02 -4.33
C LYS A 238 -1.60 34.42 -4.20
N GLN A 239 -0.73 34.60 -5.20
CA GLN A 239 0.57 33.97 -5.30
C GLN A 239 1.74 34.95 -5.49
N THR A 240 1.53 36.24 -5.27
CA THR A 240 2.56 37.29 -5.37
C THR A 240 3.86 36.89 -4.67
N LYS A 241 3.79 36.42 -3.43
CA LYS A 241 4.97 35.94 -2.68
C LYS A 241 5.75 34.82 -3.37
N LYS A 242 5.07 33.92 -4.09
CA LYS A 242 5.72 32.86 -4.88
C LYS A 242 6.40 33.47 -6.09
N ILE A 243 5.67 34.29 -6.84
CA ILE A 243 6.15 34.92 -8.08
C ILE A 243 7.36 35.81 -7.78
N ASP A 244 7.28 36.69 -6.77
CA ASP A 244 8.39 37.55 -6.35
C ASP A 244 9.62 36.74 -5.96
N SER A 245 9.42 35.61 -5.29
CA SER A 245 10.54 34.73 -4.91
C SER A 245 11.16 34.02 -6.10
N LEU A 246 10.37 33.69 -7.13
CA LEU A 246 10.87 33.10 -8.38
C LEU A 246 11.63 34.14 -9.20
N ILE A 247 11.10 35.37 -9.32
CA ILE A 247 11.77 36.48 -9.99
C ILE A 247 13.14 36.75 -9.35
N LYS A 248 13.18 36.93 -8.02
CA LYS A 248 14.44 37.11 -7.29
C LYS A 248 15.42 35.95 -7.49
N HIS A 249 14.91 34.72 -7.57
CA HIS A 249 15.74 33.56 -7.85
C HIS A 249 16.32 33.61 -9.27
N CYS A 250 15.52 34.00 -10.26
CA CYS A 250 15.97 34.20 -11.63
C CYS A 250 17.05 35.28 -11.70
N ASP A 251 16.85 36.43 -11.03
CA ASP A 251 17.82 37.53 -11.01
C ASP A 251 19.18 37.08 -10.46
N VAL A 252 19.18 36.36 -9.33
CA VAL A 252 20.41 35.86 -8.69
C VAL A 252 21.09 34.75 -9.52
N SER A 253 20.31 33.91 -10.19
CA SER A 253 20.83 32.79 -10.99
C SER A 253 21.18 33.18 -12.44
N GLY A 254 20.88 34.41 -12.86
CA GLY A 254 21.05 34.86 -14.24
C GLY A 254 20.06 34.21 -15.22
N TYR A 255 18.87 33.83 -14.75
CA TYR A 255 17.79 33.29 -15.57
C TYR A 255 16.80 34.39 -15.94
N LYS A 256 16.04 34.19 -17.01
CA LYS A 256 14.87 35.02 -17.32
C LYS A 256 13.63 34.38 -16.70
N PHE A 257 12.73 35.19 -16.15
CA PHE A 257 11.43 34.73 -15.70
C PHE A 257 10.35 35.05 -16.75
N LYS A 258 9.53 34.07 -17.10
CA LYS A 258 8.35 34.27 -17.96
C LYS A 258 7.09 33.75 -17.26
N TRP A 259 6.11 34.62 -17.12
CA TRP A 259 4.79 34.24 -16.67
C TRP A 259 3.88 33.96 -17.88
N ILE A 260 3.40 32.73 -17.96
CA ILE A 260 2.47 32.28 -18.99
C ILE A 260 1.06 32.30 -18.42
N ASN A 261 0.17 33.03 -19.08
CA ASN A 261 -1.22 33.23 -18.69
C ASN A 261 -2.15 33.21 -19.91
N GLU A 262 -3.44 33.46 -19.71
CA GLU A 262 -4.44 33.41 -20.77
C GLU A 262 -4.15 34.32 -21.98
N ASN A 263 -3.36 35.40 -21.82
CA ASN A 263 -3.06 36.33 -22.92
C ASN A 263 -1.95 35.86 -23.86
N ASN A 264 -1.03 35.02 -23.38
CA ASN A 264 0.20 34.70 -24.11
C ASN A 264 0.47 33.20 -24.22
N ILE A 265 -0.35 32.34 -23.60
CA ILE A 265 -0.13 30.89 -23.66
C ILE A 265 -0.20 30.38 -25.11
N MET A 266 -1.06 30.98 -25.94
CA MET A 266 -1.24 30.57 -27.34
C MET A 266 0.05 30.70 -28.18
N ASP A 267 0.93 31.66 -27.86
CA ASP A 267 2.22 31.83 -28.54
C ASP A 267 3.14 30.61 -28.37
N TYR A 268 2.86 29.75 -27.40
CA TYR A 268 3.64 28.55 -27.07
C TYR A 268 2.93 27.25 -27.41
N ILE A 269 1.73 27.32 -28.01
CA ILE A 269 0.93 26.14 -28.33
C ILE A 269 0.94 25.92 -29.84
N ASN A 270 1.59 24.83 -30.25
CA ASN A 270 1.42 24.29 -31.58
C ASN A 270 0.19 23.37 -31.57
N SER A 271 -0.98 23.88 -31.99
CA SER A 271 -2.22 23.09 -31.97
C SER A 271 -2.23 21.94 -32.99
N GLU A 272 -1.42 22.03 -34.05
CA GLU A 272 -1.43 21.06 -35.16
C GLU A 272 -0.87 19.70 -34.75
N ILE A 273 0.03 19.68 -33.77
CA ILE A 273 0.64 18.43 -33.29
C ILE A 273 -0.28 17.63 -32.36
N PHE A 274 -1.42 18.18 -31.92
CA PHE A 274 -2.36 17.47 -31.04
C PHE A 274 -3.20 16.48 -31.82
N ILE A 275 -2.89 15.19 -31.63
CA ILE A 275 -3.63 14.05 -32.20
C ILE A 275 -4.42 13.29 -31.12
N ASP A 276 -5.47 12.58 -31.55
CA ASP A 276 -6.21 11.59 -30.77
C ASP A 276 -6.55 12.01 -29.33
N ASN A 277 -6.12 11.21 -28.36
CA ASN A 277 -6.37 11.35 -26.93
C ASN A 277 -5.81 12.66 -26.34
N ASN A 278 -4.85 13.32 -26.99
CA ASN A 278 -4.28 14.57 -26.48
C ASN A 278 -5.16 15.79 -26.80
N LYS A 279 -5.99 15.74 -27.85
CA LYS A 279 -6.91 16.85 -28.20
C LYS A 279 -7.89 17.19 -27.07
N ILE A 280 -8.23 16.21 -26.22
CA ILE A 280 -9.10 16.46 -25.07
C ILE A 280 -8.48 17.47 -24.08
N GLN A 281 -7.15 17.48 -23.94
CA GLN A 281 -6.45 18.42 -23.07
C GLN A 281 -6.41 19.81 -23.69
N LEU A 282 -6.22 19.88 -25.00
CA LEU A 282 -6.25 21.14 -25.74
C LEU A 282 -7.60 21.82 -25.61
N ASN A 283 -8.70 21.09 -25.79
CA ASN A 283 -10.05 21.60 -25.61
C ASN A 283 -10.30 22.09 -24.18
N LYS A 284 -9.82 21.35 -23.17
CA LYS A 284 -9.91 21.77 -21.75
C LYS A 284 -9.09 23.03 -21.49
N MET A 285 -7.94 23.18 -22.12
CA MET A 285 -7.13 24.40 -22.01
C MET A 285 -7.89 25.58 -22.62
N TYR A 286 -8.40 25.47 -23.85
CA TYR A 286 -9.19 26.51 -24.51
C TYR A 286 -10.38 26.98 -23.68
N VAL A 287 -11.18 26.04 -23.17
CA VAL A 287 -12.29 26.36 -22.25
C VAL A 287 -11.78 27.09 -21.00
N GLY A 288 -10.62 26.69 -20.47
CA GLY A 288 -10.03 27.30 -19.28
C GLY A 288 -9.50 28.71 -19.49
N ILE A 289 -9.00 29.06 -20.69
CA ILE A 289 -8.54 30.41 -21.03
C ILE A 289 -9.66 31.29 -21.59
N GLY A 290 -10.85 30.74 -21.86
CA GLY A 290 -11.95 31.45 -22.50
C GLY A 290 -11.72 31.70 -23.99
N TYR A 291 -10.94 30.84 -24.65
CA TYR A 291 -10.60 30.96 -26.06
C TYR A 291 -11.70 30.36 -26.94
N SER A 292 -12.14 31.11 -27.94
CA SER A 292 -13.08 30.66 -28.96
C SER A 292 -12.36 30.49 -30.30
N GLU A 293 -12.77 29.52 -31.13
CA GLU A 293 -12.17 29.35 -32.47
C GLU A 293 -12.39 30.55 -33.40
N GLN A 294 -13.26 31.49 -33.02
CA GLN A 294 -13.48 32.77 -33.70
C GLN A 294 -12.34 33.78 -33.46
N ASP A 295 -11.43 33.51 -32.51
CA ASP A 295 -10.27 34.35 -32.18
C ASP A 295 -9.03 34.02 -33.05
N LYS A 296 -9.21 33.26 -34.14
CA LYS A 296 -8.19 33.02 -35.17
C LYS A 296 -8.42 33.97 -36.35
N ASP A 297 -7.94 35.20 -36.20
CA ASP A 297 -7.74 36.14 -37.33
C ASP A 297 -6.35 35.92 -37.96
#